data_AF-A0A380H8Z8-F1
#
_entry.id   AF-A0A380H8Z8-F1
#
_cell.length_a   1.000
_cell.length_b   1.000
_cell.length_c   1.000
_cell.angle_alpha   90.00
_cell.angle_beta   90.00
_cell.angle_gamma   90.00
#
_symmetry.space_group_name_H-M   'P 1'
#
loop_
_entity.id
_entity.type
_entity.pdbx_description
1 polymer ?
#
loop_
_entity_poly.entity_id
_entity_poly.type
_entity_poly.pdbx_seq_one_letter_code
_entity_poly.pdbx_strand_id
1 'polypeptide(L)'
;MNKNQLKSEILEYIESHDGTTFVEIENVFEENNFNYKGDGAYTSGQHPNIVFWIGWNQEAFNIIAELKRDGLIEMDICPPIIYLVDGKGLDLPIVKSKYIKTDHWLPVAFNICKKEMECV
;
A
#
# COMPACT_ATOMS: atom_id res chain seq x y z
N MET A 1 -1.64 8.88 18.69
CA MET A 1 -1.64 9.88 17.59
C MET A 1 -3.02 9.92 16.94
N ASN A 2 -3.47 11.06 16.39
CA ASN A 2 -4.74 11.08 15.66
C ASN A 2 -4.55 10.64 14.20
N LYS A 3 -5.64 10.23 13.54
CA LYS A 3 -5.60 9.69 12.18
C LYS A 3 -5.08 10.67 11.12
N ASN A 4 -5.35 11.97 11.28
CA ASN A 4 -4.89 12.98 10.31
C ASN A 4 -3.38 13.21 10.41
N GLN A 5 -2.83 13.21 11.62
CA GLN A 5 -1.38 13.24 11.81
C GLN A 5 -0.71 12.03 11.16
N LEU A 6 -1.26 10.83 11.36
CA LEU A 6 -0.72 9.62 10.75
C LEU A 6 -0.74 9.64 9.21
N LYS A 7 -1.81 10.19 8.63
CA LYS A 7 -1.87 10.43 7.19
C LYS A 7 -0.77 11.36 6.69
N SER A 8 -0.49 12.43 7.44
CA SER A 8 0.61 13.35 7.11
C SER A 8 1.97 12.66 7.16
N GLU A 9 2.25 11.91 8.22
CA GLU A 9 3.51 11.14 8.35
C GLU A 9 3.71 10.16 7.18
N ILE A 10 2.66 9.45 6.78
CA ILE A 10 2.72 8.54 5.63
C ILE A 10 2.96 9.30 4.32
N LEU A 11 2.31 10.44 4.12
CA LEU A 11 2.52 11.26 2.92
C LEU A 11 3.95 11.80 2.85
N GLU A 12 4.48 12.34 3.95
CA GLU A 12 5.85 12.83 4.04
C GLU A 12 6.87 11.71 3.79
N TYR A 13 6.60 10.50 4.29
CA TYR A 13 7.43 9.34 3.98
C TYR A 13 7.41 9.00 2.49
N ILE A 14 6.23 8.89 1.87
CA ILE A 14 6.09 8.56 0.44
C ILE A 14 6.70 9.65 -0.44
N GLU A 15 6.59 10.93 -0.07
CA GLU A 15 7.18 12.05 -0.80
C GLU A 15 8.71 12.00 -0.83
N SER A 16 9.33 11.49 0.24
CA SER A 16 10.78 11.34 0.35
C SER A 16 11.31 10.00 -0.19
N HIS A 17 10.43 9.01 -0.39
CA HIS A 17 10.75 7.65 -0.81
C HIS A 17 9.80 7.18 -1.92
N ASP A 18 10.04 7.64 -3.15
CA ASP A 18 9.34 7.13 -4.34
C ASP A 18 9.43 5.59 -4.40
N GLY A 19 8.31 4.92 -4.67
CA GLY A 19 8.22 3.47 -4.68
C GLY A 19 8.04 2.82 -3.30
N THR A 20 7.54 3.57 -2.31
CA THR A 20 7.25 3.07 -0.96
C THR A 20 6.32 1.85 -0.99
N THR A 21 6.71 0.77 -0.33
CA THR A 21 5.93 -0.47 -0.21
C THR A 21 4.99 -0.47 1.00
N PHE A 22 4.10 -1.46 1.07
CA PHE A 22 3.32 -1.70 2.30
C PHE A 22 4.23 -1.96 3.51
N VAL A 23 5.36 -2.64 3.34
CA VAL A 23 6.31 -2.96 4.42
C VAL A 23 6.90 -1.67 5.02
N GLU A 24 7.26 -0.71 4.17
CA GLU A 24 7.78 0.57 4.63
C GLU A 24 6.72 1.39 5.37
N ILE A 25 5.46 1.31 4.95
CA ILE A 25 4.35 1.93 5.69
C ILE A 25 4.16 1.26 7.07
N GLU A 26 4.42 -0.05 7.20
CA GLU A 26 4.45 -0.70 8.52
C GLU A 26 5.49 -0.06 9.44
N ASN A 27 6.67 0.32 8.93
CA ASN A 27 7.67 1.04 9.71
C ASN A 27 7.12 2.38 10.22
N VAL A 28 6.44 3.16 9.37
CA VAL A 28 5.79 4.42 9.77
C VAL A 28 4.74 4.17 10.86
N PHE A 29 3.97 3.08 10.77
CA PHE A 29 3.03 2.71 11.83
C PHE A 29 3.72 2.36 13.14
N GLU A 30 4.79 1.56 13.11
CA GLU A 30 5.55 1.15 14.31
C GLU A 30 6.22 2.36 14.98
N GLU A 31 6.88 3.24 14.21
CA GLU A 31 7.50 4.48 14.70
C GLU A 31 6.50 5.39 15.42
N ASN A 32 5.26 5.38 14.95
CA ASN A 32 4.17 6.17 15.49
C ASN A 32 3.31 5.43 16.54
N ASN A 33 3.71 4.23 16.95
CA ASN A 33 2.98 3.35 17.88
C ASN A 33 1.50 3.14 17.48
N PHE A 34 1.22 3.08 16.19
CA PHE A 34 -0.12 2.83 15.67
C PHE A 34 -0.38 1.32 15.58
N ASN A 35 -1.46 0.85 16.22
CA ASN A 35 -1.83 -0.57 16.17
C ASN A 35 -2.46 -0.90 14.81
N TYR A 36 -1.64 -1.31 13.83
CA TYR A 36 -2.10 -1.64 12.49
C TYR A 36 -2.37 -3.12 12.27
N LYS A 37 -1.84 -4.02 13.11
CA LYS A 37 -1.90 -5.47 12.91
C LYS A 37 -3.33 -5.99 12.99
N GLY A 38 -3.64 -6.98 12.16
CA GLY A 38 -4.95 -7.62 12.05
C GLY A 38 -4.94 -8.82 11.11
N ASP A 39 -6.11 -9.22 10.65
CA ASP A 39 -6.36 -10.38 9.77
C ASP A 39 -7.00 -10.00 8.43
N GLY A 40 -7.03 -8.71 8.10
CA GLY A 40 -7.61 -8.20 6.86
C GLY A 40 -6.70 -8.38 5.65
N ALA A 41 -7.28 -8.13 4.47
CA ALA A 41 -6.60 -8.10 3.18
C ALA A 41 -6.99 -6.85 2.38
N TYR A 42 -6.01 -6.22 1.73
CA TYR A 42 -6.23 -5.15 0.76
C TYR A 42 -6.32 -5.76 -0.63
N THR A 43 -7.51 -5.74 -1.22
CA THR A 43 -7.78 -6.43 -2.50
C THR A 43 -8.21 -5.47 -3.59
N SER A 44 -8.11 -5.89 -4.84
CA SER A 44 -8.70 -5.15 -5.97
C SER A 44 -10.21 -5.12 -5.88
N GLY A 45 -10.80 -3.94 -6.06
CA GLY A 45 -12.27 -3.77 -6.10
C GLY A 45 -12.93 -4.42 -7.33
N GLN A 46 -12.17 -4.68 -8.40
CA GLN A 46 -12.68 -5.33 -9.62
C GLN A 46 -12.41 -6.85 -9.63
N HIS A 47 -11.35 -7.28 -8.95
CA HIS A 47 -10.91 -8.67 -8.93
C HIS A 47 -10.51 -9.06 -7.50
N PRO A 48 -11.45 -9.53 -6.66
CA PRO A 48 -11.20 -9.78 -5.23
C PRO A 48 -10.05 -10.76 -4.95
N ASN A 49 -9.77 -11.69 -5.87
CA ASN A 49 -8.65 -12.63 -5.77
C ASN A 49 -7.28 -12.00 -6.09
N ILE A 50 -7.22 -10.71 -6.45
CA ILE A 50 -5.98 -9.95 -6.50
C ILE A 50 -5.78 -9.29 -5.15
N VAL A 51 -4.79 -9.79 -4.41
CA VAL A 51 -4.40 -9.31 -3.09
C VAL A 51 -3.16 -8.43 -3.24
N PHE A 52 -3.20 -7.23 -2.70
CA PHE A 52 -2.05 -6.31 -2.67
C PHE A 52 -1.24 -6.50 -1.38
N TRP A 53 -1.91 -6.63 -0.23
CA TRP A 53 -1.30 -6.86 1.08
C TRP A 53 -2.28 -7.51 2.07
N ILE A 54 -1.76 -8.10 3.15
CA ILE A 54 -2.55 -8.74 4.23
C ILE A 54 -1.96 -8.40 5.61
N GLY A 55 -2.70 -8.74 6.66
CA GLY A 55 -2.18 -8.71 8.03
C GLY A 55 -2.39 -7.37 8.74
N TRP A 56 -3.12 -6.45 8.12
CA TRP A 56 -3.54 -5.20 8.75
C TRP A 56 -5.01 -5.27 9.17
N ASN A 57 -5.38 -4.47 10.16
CA ASN A 57 -6.78 -4.24 10.51
C ASN A 57 -7.44 -3.23 9.55
N GLN A 58 -8.75 -3.10 9.67
CA GLN A 58 -9.55 -2.24 8.80
C GLN A 58 -9.15 -0.76 8.90
N GLU A 59 -8.76 -0.27 10.07
CA GLU A 59 -8.42 1.15 10.27
C GLU A 59 -7.14 1.51 9.50
N ALA A 60 -6.12 0.66 9.56
CA ALA A 60 -4.87 0.81 8.81
C ALA A 60 -5.13 0.84 7.29
N PHE A 61 -5.91 -0.10 6.76
CA PHE A 61 -6.25 -0.10 5.34
C PHE A 61 -7.10 1.10 4.93
N ASN A 62 -8.01 1.57 5.80
CA ASN A 62 -8.80 2.76 5.54
C ASN A 62 -7.92 4.00 5.39
N ILE A 63 -6.82 4.13 6.12
CA ILE A 63 -5.90 5.27 5.98
C ILE A 63 -5.35 5.33 4.54
N ILE A 64 -4.81 4.23 4.02
CA ILE A 64 -4.26 4.17 2.66
C ILE A 64 -5.35 4.32 1.60
N ALA A 65 -6.51 3.69 1.79
CA ALA A 65 -7.65 3.83 0.89
C ALA A 65 -8.14 5.28 0.80
N GLU A 66 -8.16 6.00 1.92
CA GLU A 66 -8.54 7.41 1.97
C GLU A 66 -7.51 8.29 1.25
N LEU A 67 -6.21 8.12 1.51
CA LEU A 67 -5.15 8.87 0.81
C LEU A 67 -5.22 8.68 -0.71
N LYS A 68 -5.43 7.44 -1.16
CA LYS A 68 -5.58 7.10 -2.57
C LYS A 68 -6.86 7.68 -3.17
N ARG A 69 -7.99 7.59 -2.45
CA ARG A 69 -9.29 8.15 -2.90
C ARG A 69 -9.23 9.67 -2.99
N ASP A 70 -8.53 10.33 -2.07
CA ASP A 70 -8.39 11.77 -2.01
C ASP A 70 -7.34 12.28 -3.05
N GLY A 71 -6.73 11.38 -3.84
CA GLY A 71 -5.82 11.71 -4.93
C GLY A 71 -4.45 12.21 -4.48
N LEU A 72 -4.03 11.82 -3.27
CA LEU A 72 -2.75 12.24 -2.69
C LEU A 72 -1.63 11.24 -3.01
N ILE A 73 -1.99 9.97 -3.15
CA ILE A 73 -1.08 8.89 -3.53
C ILE A 73 -1.66 8.05 -4.66
N GLU A 74 -0.78 7.51 -5.48
CA GLU A 74 -1.09 6.49 -6.47
C GLU A 74 -0.45 5.15 -6.11
N MET A 75 -0.87 4.10 -6.80
CA MET A 75 -0.46 2.73 -6.52
C MET A 75 -0.06 2.07 -7.83
N ASP A 76 1.22 1.77 -7.97
CA ASP A 76 1.82 1.21 -9.17
C ASP A 76 2.28 -0.23 -8.92
N ILE A 77 2.12 -1.10 -9.91
CA ILE A 77 2.62 -2.47 -9.83
C ILE A 77 4.13 -2.43 -9.80
N CYS A 78 4.73 -3.16 -8.86
CA CYS A 78 6.18 -3.30 -8.76
C CYS A 78 6.63 -4.77 -8.82
N PRO A 79 7.90 -5.04 -9.15
CA PRO A 79 8.46 -6.38 -9.09
C PRO A 79 8.47 -6.93 -7.64
N PRO A 80 8.23 -8.25 -7.43
CA PRO A 80 8.28 -8.85 -6.09
C PRO A 80 9.61 -8.66 -5.34
N ILE A 81 10.72 -8.51 -6.08
CA ILE A 81 12.07 -8.33 -5.50
C ILE A 81 12.14 -7.09 -4.59
N ILE A 82 11.30 -6.07 -4.82
CA ILE A 82 11.23 -4.87 -3.99
C ILE A 82 10.76 -5.17 -2.56
N TYR A 83 9.94 -6.19 -2.35
CA TYR A 83 9.55 -6.62 -0.99
C TYR A 83 10.58 -7.58 -0.38
N LEU A 84 11.23 -8.39 -1.22
CA LEU A 84 12.19 -9.40 -0.78
C LEU A 84 13.48 -8.79 -0.24
N VAL A 85 13.86 -7.57 -0.65
CA VAL A 85 15.01 -6.86 -0.06
C VAL A 85 14.83 -6.59 1.43
N ASP A 86 13.58 -6.40 1.88
CA ASP A 86 13.22 -6.27 3.29
C ASP A 86 12.96 -7.63 3.98
N GLY A 87 13.17 -8.73 3.25
CA GLY A 87 12.89 -10.08 3.73
C GLY A 87 11.39 -10.37 3.90
N LYS A 88 10.53 -9.62 3.20
CA LYS A 88 9.06 -9.70 3.31
C LYS A 88 8.43 -10.13 1.99
N GLY A 89 7.19 -10.59 2.08
CA GLY A 89 6.37 -10.99 0.94
C GLY A 89 5.16 -11.80 1.40
N LEU A 90 4.25 -12.06 0.47
CA LEU A 90 3.09 -12.91 0.75
C LEU A 90 3.35 -14.35 0.29
N ASP A 91 2.94 -15.32 1.10
CA ASP A 91 2.88 -16.73 0.72
C ASP A 91 1.66 -16.98 -0.19
N LEU A 92 1.67 -16.33 -1.35
CA LEU A 92 0.65 -16.39 -2.38
C LEU A 92 1.32 -16.43 -3.76
N PRO A 93 0.72 -17.10 -4.76
CA PRO A 93 1.24 -17.06 -6.12
C PRO A 93 1.21 -15.63 -6.68
N ILE A 94 2.27 -15.22 -7.38
CA ILE A 94 2.30 -13.92 -8.05
C ILE A 94 1.32 -13.90 -9.23
N VAL A 95 0.60 -12.79 -9.41
CA VAL A 95 -0.25 -12.55 -10.57
C VAL A 95 0.56 -12.68 -11.87
N LYS A 96 0.14 -13.61 -12.74
CA LYS A 96 0.76 -13.85 -14.07
C LYS A 96 -0.20 -13.68 -15.24
N SER A 97 -1.51 -13.60 -14.98
CA SER A 97 -2.53 -13.47 -16.02
C SER A 97 -3.80 -12.81 -15.47
N LYS A 98 -4.73 -12.46 -16.36
CA LYS A 98 -6.04 -11.90 -15.99
C LYS A 98 -7.04 -12.94 -15.47
N TYR A 99 -6.79 -14.24 -15.66
CA TYR A 99 -7.71 -15.32 -15.30
C TYR A 99 -7.32 -15.93 -13.96
N ILE A 100 -7.66 -15.23 -12.88
CA ILE A 100 -7.32 -15.61 -11.51
C ILE A 100 -8.57 -16.19 -10.84
N LYS A 101 -8.45 -17.40 -10.28
CA LYS A 101 -9.54 -18.12 -9.59
C LYS A 101 -9.32 -18.29 -8.08
N THR A 102 -8.11 -18.03 -7.63
CA THR A 102 -7.67 -18.15 -6.23
C THR A 102 -6.83 -16.93 -5.91
N ASP A 103 -6.60 -16.65 -4.64
CA ASP A 103 -5.86 -15.46 -4.25
C ASP A 103 -4.43 -15.47 -4.83
N HIS A 104 -4.06 -14.36 -5.43
CA HIS A 104 -2.74 -14.11 -6.00
C HIS A 104 -2.25 -12.76 -5.50
N TRP A 105 -0.96 -12.71 -5.18
CA TRP A 105 -0.32 -11.48 -4.78
C TRP A 105 0.08 -10.66 -6.01
N LEU A 106 -0.32 -9.39 -6.01
CA LEU A 106 0.17 -8.37 -6.93
C LEU A 106 0.92 -7.32 -6.11
N PRO A 107 2.26 -7.38 -6.08
CA PRO A 107 3.06 -6.38 -5.38
C PRO A 107 2.84 -5.01 -6.01
N VAL A 108 2.69 -4.03 -5.14
CA VAL A 108 2.50 -2.63 -5.52
C VAL A 108 3.38 -1.74 -4.65
N ALA A 109 3.65 -0.55 -5.15
CA ALA A 109 4.33 0.52 -4.46
C ALA A 109 3.52 1.81 -4.60
N PHE A 110 3.77 2.75 -3.70
CA PHE A 110 3.07 4.02 -3.60
C PHE A 110 3.99 5.18 -3.99
N ASN A 111 3.40 6.16 -4.67
CA ASN A 111 4.04 7.40 -5.07
C ASN A 111 3.09 8.57 -4.77
N ILE A 112 3.62 9.77 -4.58
CA ILE A 112 2.79 10.99 -4.52
C ILE A 112 2.17 11.25 -5.89
N CYS A 113 0.87 11.52 -5.92
CA CYS A 113 0.25 12.03 -7.13
C CYS A 113 0.85 13.40 -7.47
N LYS A 114 1.70 13.45 -8.50
CA LYS A 114 2.20 14.73 -9.02
C LYS A 114 1.05 15.42 -9.72
N LYS A 115 0.50 16.48 -9.11
CA LYS A 115 -0.33 17.42 -9.87
C LYS A 115 0.58 18.00 -10.95
N GLU A 116 0.30 17.68 -12.21
CA GLU A 116 0.83 18.47 -13.31
C GLU A 116 0.40 19.92 -13.04
N MET A 117 1.36 20.78 -12.70
CA MET A 117 1.19 22.21 -12.96
C MET A 117 1.19 22.36 -14.48
N GLU A 118 0.03 22.12 -15.11
CA GLU A 118 -0.23 22.70 -16.41
C GLU A 118 -0.31 24.21 -16.19
N CYS A 119 0.78 24.90 -16.55
CA CYS A 119 0.80 26.34 -16.71
C CYS A 119 -0.35 26.73 -17.66
N VAL A 120 -1.34 27.47 -17.14
CA VAL A 120 -2.30 28.24 -17.94
C VAL A 120 -2.01 29.72 -17.75
#